data_AF-A0A6J6YFC8-F1
#
_entry.id   AF-A0A6J6YFC8-F1
#
_cell.length_a   1.000
_cell.length_b   1.000
_cell.length_c   1.000
_cell.angle_alpha   90.00
_cell.angle_beta   90.00
_cell.angle_gamma   90.00
#
_symmetry.space_group_name_H-M   'P 1'
#
loop_
_entity.id
_entity.type
_entity.pdbx_description
1 polymer ?
#
loop_
_entity_poly.entity_id
_entity_poly.type
_entity_poly.pdbx_seq_one_letter_code
_entity_poly.pdbx_strand_id
1 'polypeptide(L)'
;MPRDGAYRSVGEGKDSVQVHLRADQEALAADLVARYGDLVSITVGAYPYPLPSPGSITTPDLCTWSVPMGAEVVGGLRATPRASGSVRSGHDGRGTVTVTNTSGVTVSFSAGTPYAAVLLKSGTDAVVGVYDSEIAGVGSGATLRSGEHLTVDMLIGTASCNTAAGYAVAPGTYDVIVVLNDIQIGSTAALQRLRSAAGIRHDHFVTAHTAIRGALQATVECRHRLQPHRSVSRPSARGAVYRA
;
A
#
# COMPACT_ATOMS: atom_id res chain seq x y z
N MET A 1 -15.87 -22.55 -6.53
CA MET A 1 -15.84 -21.42 -5.57
C MET A 1 -14.58 -20.61 -5.83
N PRO A 2 -14.67 -19.29 -6.07
CA PRO A 2 -13.50 -18.42 -6.09
C PRO A 2 -12.72 -18.58 -4.78
N ARG A 3 -11.39 -18.55 -4.83
CA ARG A 3 -10.57 -18.54 -3.61
C ARG A 3 -10.80 -17.21 -2.89
N ASP A 4 -10.80 -17.22 -1.56
CA ASP A 4 -10.95 -16.02 -0.74
C ASP A 4 -10.01 -14.89 -1.22
N GLY A 5 -10.57 -13.70 -1.41
CA GLY A 5 -9.86 -12.48 -1.78
C GLY A 5 -9.43 -12.35 -3.24
N ALA A 6 -9.98 -13.15 -4.17
CA ALA A 6 -9.70 -13.01 -5.60
C ALA A 6 -10.28 -11.71 -6.19
N TYR A 7 -11.49 -11.33 -5.78
CA TYR A 7 -12.13 -10.06 -6.13
C TYR A 7 -11.71 -8.96 -5.17
N ARG A 8 -11.32 -7.81 -5.73
CA ARG A 8 -10.99 -6.59 -5.00
C ARG A 8 -12.19 -5.67 -4.87
N SER A 9 -12.83 -5.42 -5.99
CA SER A 9 -14.03 -4.61 -6.10
C SER A 9 -14.82 -5.04 -7.33
N VAL A 10 -16.12 -4.75 -7.27
CA VAL A 10 -17.05 -4.87 -8.39
C VAL A 10 -17.86 -3.58 -8.40
N GLY A 11 -17.92 -2.91 -9.56
CA GLY A 11 -18.63 -1.66 -9.73
C GLY A 11 -19.38 -1.60 -11.04
N GLU A 12 -20.35 -0.69 -11.11
CA GLU A 12 -21.08 -0.38 -12.34
C GLU A 12 -20.35 0.74 -13.10
N GLY A 13 -19.83 0.42 -14.28
CA GLY A 13 -19.35 1.40 -15.24
C GLY A 13 -20.47 1.81 -16.20
N LYS A 14 -20.21 2.83 -17.03
CA LYS A 14 -21.20 3.39 -17.96
C LYS A 14 -21.83 2.34 -18.89
N ASP A 15 -21.02 1.40 -19.38
CA ASP A 15 -21.42 0.39 -20.38
C ASP A 15 -20.93 -1.02 -20.03
N SER A 16 -20.27 -1.20 -18.88
CA SER A 16 -19.69 -2.49 -18.45
C SER A 16 -19.59 -2.59 -16.94
N VAL A 17 -19.53 -3.81 -16.42
CA VAL A 17 -19.19 -4.08 -15.02
C VAL A 17 -17.68 -4.00 -14.86
N GLN A 18 -17.23 -3.12 -13.98
CA GLN A 18 -15.82 -3.01 -13.62
C GLN A 18 -15.47 -4.05 -12.57
N VAL A 19 -14.48 -4.89 -12.86
CA VAL A 19 -14.02 -5.95 -11.95
C VAL A 19 -12.55 -5.76 -11.69
N HIS A 20 -12.20 -5.49 -10.43
CA HIS A 20 -10.79 -5.47 -10.03
C HIS A 20 -10.45 -6.81 -9.39
N LEU A 21 -9.40 -7.44 -9.88
CA LEU A 21 -8.90 -8.72 -9.44
C LEU A 21 -7.48 -8.56 -8.91
N ARG A 22 -7.15 -9.42 -7.95
CA ARG A 22 -5.80 -9.49 -7.41
C ARG A 22 -4.80 -9.94 -8.49
N ALA A 23 -3.54 -9.50 -8.36
CA ALA A 23 -2.47 -9.72 -9.35
C ALA A 23 -2.21 -11.19 -9.76
N ASP A 24 -2.58 -12.19 -8.96
CA ASP A 24 -2.45 -13.62 -9.31
C ASP A 24 -3.68 -14.23 -10.02
N GLN A 25 -4.68 -13.41 -10.39
CA GLN A 25 -5.99 -13.87 -10.88
C GLN A 25 -6.18 -13.81 -12.40
N GLU A 26 -5.11 -13.86 -13.20
CA GLU A 26 -5.20 -13.86 -14.68
C GLU A 26 -6.12 -14.95 -15.23
N ALA A 27 -6.09 -16.15 -14.65
CA ALA A 27 -6.94 -17.25 -15.10
C ALA A 27 -8.44 -16.98 -14.84
N LEU A 28 -8.77 -16.26 -13.77
CA LEU A 28 -10.15 -15.84 -13.49
C LEU A 28 -10.55 -14.69 -14.42
N ALA A 29 -9.64 -13.75 -14.69
CA ALA A 29 -9.86 -12.69 -15.67
C ALA A 29 -10.20 -13.27 -17.05
N ALA A 30 -9.42 -14.25 -17.51
CA ALA A 30 -9.66 -14.97 -18.76
C ALA A 30 -11.05 -15.64 -18.80
N ASP A 31 -11.45 -16.33 -17.72
CA ASP A 31 -12.76 -16.98 -17.62
C ASP A 31 -13.91 -15.96 -17.65
N LEU A 32 -13.74 -14.81 -16.99
CA LEU A 32 -14.75 -13.74 -16.99
C LEU A 32 -14.89 -13.10 -18.38
N VAL A 33 -13.79 -12.75 -19.05
CA VAL A 33 -13.84 -12.22 -20.42
C VAL A 33 -14.44 -13.24 -21.38
N ALA A 34 -14.07 -14.53 -21.27
CA ALA A 34 -14.62 -15.57 -22.14
C ALA A 34 -16.14 -15.76 -21.98
N ARG A 35 -16.67 -15.53 -20.77
CA ARG A 35 -18.11 -15.68 -20.48
C ARG A 35 -18.93 -14.45 -20.79
N TYR A 36 -18.39 -13.26 -20.51
CA TYR A 36 -19.16 -12.01 -20.49
C TYR A 36 -18.74 -11.04 -21.60
N GLY A 37 -17.61 -11.28 -22.27
CA GLY A 37 -17.10 -10.42 -23.35
C GLY A 37 -16.97 -8.98 -22.91
N ASP A 38 -17.48 -8.06 -23.73
CA ASP A 38 -17.38 -6.62 -23.50
C ASP A 38 -18.29 -6.09 -22.37
N LEU A 39 -19.12 -6.95 -21.77
CA LEU A 39 -19.94 -6.58 -20.61
C LEU A 39 -19.10 -6.40 -19.33
N VAL A 40 -17.83 -6.85 -19.34
CA VAL A 40 -16.90 -6.69 -18.22
C VAL A 40 -15.65 -5.93 -18.64
N SER A 41 -15.23 -4.99 -17.80
CA SER A 41 -13.92 -4.36 -17.88
C SER A 41 -13.10 -4.82 -16.68
N ILE A 42 -11.99 -5.51 -16.94
CA ILE A 42 -11.23 -6.19 -15.90
C ILE A 42 -9.88 -5.52 -15.67
N THR A 43 -9.56 -5.26 -14.41
CA THR A 43 -8.22 -4.88 -13.94
C THR A 43 -7.65 -6.06 -13.15
N VAL A 44 -6.41 -6.45 -13.42
CA VAL A 44 -5.66 -7.45 -12.64
C VAL A 44 -4.44 -6.74 -12.06
N GLY A 45 -4.24 -6.78 -10.75
CA GLY A 45 -3.17 -5.97 -10.17
C GLY A 45 -3.40 -4.48 -10.43
N ALA A 46 -2.35 -3.78 -10.85
CA ALA A 46 -2.40 -2.35 -11.18
C ALA A 46 -2.73 -2.05 -12.66
N TYR A 47 -3.08 -3.06 -13.47
CA TYR A 47 -3.20 -2.93 -14.93
C TYR A 47 -4.47 -3.59 -15.49
N PRO A 48 -5.01 -3.11 -16.62
CA PRO A 48 -6.14 -3.74 -17.30
C PRO A 48 -5.78 -5.12 -17.85
N TYR A 49 -6.82 -5.94 -18.07
CA TYR A 49 -6.75 -7.24 -18.70
C TYR A 49 -7.52 -7.27 -20.03
N PRO A 50 -6.92 -7.81 -21.12
CA PRO A 50 -5.56 -8.31 -21.21
C PRO A 50 -4.51 -7.18 -21.11
N LEU A 51 -3.28 -7.56 -20.78
CA LEU A 51 -2.21 -6.59 -20.59
C LEU A 51 -1.90 -5.90 -21.94
N PRO A 52 -1.98 -4.57 -22.03
CA PRO A 52 -1.64 -3.87 -23.26
C PRO A 52 -0.16 -4.03 -23.61
N SER A 53 0.18 -3.77 -24.87
CA SER A 53 1.57 -3.69 -25.32
C SER A 53 2.36 -2.68 -24.47
N PRO A 54 3.65 -2.94 -24.19
CA PRO A 54 4.49 -2.01 -23.45
C PRO A 54 4.46 -0.60 -24.07
N GLY A 55 4.28 0.42 -23.24
CA GLY A 55 4.19 1.83 -23.67
C GLY A 55 2.79 2.29 -24.11
N SER A 56 1.82 1.40 -24.23
CA SER A 56 0.42 1.76 -24.54
C SER A 56 -0.43 2.08 -23.31
N ILE A 57 0.16 2.02 -22.11
CA ILE A 57 -0.51 2.27 -20.84
C ILE A 57 0.29 3.22 -19.96
N THR A 58 -0.42 4.11 -19.28
CA THR A 58 0.13 4.96 -18.24
C THR A 58 0.47 4.11 -17.01
N THR A 59 1.73 4.17 -16.59
CA THR A 59 2.18 3.59 -15.33
C THR A 59 1.45 4.28 -14.17
N PRO A 60 0.90 3.54 -13.19
CA PRO A 60 0.30 4.13 -12.01
C PRO A 60 1.24 5.11 -11.31
N ASP A 61 0.72 6.22 -10.77
CA ASP A 61 1.55 7.28 -10.16
C ASP A 61 2.52 6.73 -9.11
N LEU A 62 2.04 5.85 -8.22
CA LEU A 62 2.86 5.19 -7.19
C LEU A 62 4.04 4.39 -7.77
N CYS A 63 3.90 3.85 -8.97
CA CYS A 63 4.94 3.09 -9.67
C CYS A 63 6.01 3.99 -10.30
N THR A 64 5.76 5.30 -10.39
CA THR A 64 6.74 6.29 -10.88
C THR A 64 7.52 6.96 -9.75
N TRP A 65 7.16 6.68 -8.50
CA TRP A 65 7.84 7.27 -7.35
C TRP A 65 9.27 6.71 -7.25
N SER A 66 10.22 7.63 -7.09
CA SER A 66 11.53 7.33 -6.53
C SER A 66 11.46 7.67 -5.05
N VAL A 67 11.71 6.67 -4.20
CA VAL A 67 11.64 6.83 -2.76
C VAL A 67 13.07 6.87 -2.20
N PRO A 68 13.52 8.02 -1.67
CA PRO A 68 14.84 8.15 -1.05
C PRO A 68 15.09 7.02 -0.04
N MET A 69 16.19 6.29 -0.22
CA MET A 69 16.57 5.26 0.74
C MET A 69 17.08 5.91 2.03
N GLY A 70 16.37 5.68 3.13
CA GLY A 70 16.73 6.22 4.46
C GLY A 70 15.53 6.32 5.39
N ALA A 71 15.78 6.29 6.70
CA ALA A 71 14.75 6.61 7.67
C ALA A 71 14.69 8.14 7.82
N GLU A 72 13.65 8.77 7.25
CA GLU A 72 13.42 10.19 7.48
C GLU A 72 12.76 10.38 8.84
N VAL A 73 13.17 11.42 9.57
CA VAL A 73 12.53 11.86 10.81
C VAL A 73 11.82 13.17 10.51
N VAL A 74 10.51 13.15 10.37
CA VAL A 74 9.71 14.34 10.06
C VAL A 74 9.06 14.86 11.34
N GLY A 75 9.38 16.09 11.72
CA GLY A 75 8.85 16.73 12.94
C GLY A 75 9.08 15.93 14.23
N GLY A 76 10.15 15.12 14.27
CA GLY A 76 10.48 14.28 15.42
C GLY A 76 9.74 12.94 15.47
N LEU A 77 9.01 12.57 14.41
CA LEU A 77 8.40 11.25 14.28
C LEU A 77 9.29 10.33 13.43
N ARG A 78 9.46 9.10 13.91
CA ARG A 78 10.14 8.02 13.19
C ARG A 78 9.15 6.90 12.96
N ALA A 79 8.93 6.50 11.72
CA ALA A 79 8.15 5.31 11.41
C ALA A 79 9.08 4.09 11.21
N THR A 80 8.60 2.90 11.55
CA THR A 80 9.36 1.65 11.47
C THR A 80 8.42 0.53 11.02
N PRO A 81 8.32 0.25 9.70
CA PRO A 81 7.59 -0.90 9.19
C PRO A 81 8.18 -2.25 9.59
N ARG A 82 7.29 -3.24 9.66
CA ARG A 82 7.59 -4.66 9.88
C ARG A 82 6.57 -5.51 9.12
N ALA A 83 7.01 -6.37 8.19
CA ALA A 83 6.10 -7.30 7.54
C ALA A 83 5.88 -8.57 8.39
N SER A 84 4.72 -9.23 8.22
CA SER A 84 4.33 -10.43 8.96
C SER A 84 4.83 -11.75 8.34
N GLY A 85 6.03 -11.76 7.75
CA GLY A 85 6.66 -12.95 7.16
C GLY A 85 6.85 -12.85 5.64
N SER A 86 6.91 -14.00 4.95
CA SER A 86 7.00 -14.02 3.48
C SER A 86 5.64 -13.79 2.84
N VAL A 87 5.59 -12.97 1.79
CA VAL A 87 4.37 -12.74 0.99
C VAL A 87 4.43 -13.58 -0.28
N ARG A 88 3.30 -14.13 -0.72
CA ARG A 88 3.25 -14.86 -2.00
C ARG A 88 3.20 -13.85 -3.15
N SER A 89 3.92 -14.11 -4.24
CA SER A 89 3.81 -13.30 -5.46
C SER A 89 2.34 -13.25 -5.94
N GLY A 90 1.87 -12.04 -6.25
CA GLY A 90 0.50 -11.75 -6.62
C GLY A 90 -0.51 -11.81 -5.47
N HIS A 91 -0.06 -11.92 -4.22
CA HIS A 91 -0.89 -11.79 -3.01
C HIS A 91 -0.60 -10.53 -2.22
N ASP A 92 -1.51 -10.19 -1.31
CA ASP A 92 -1.19 -9.22 -0.28
C ASP A 92 -0.47 -9.85 0.89
N GLY A 93 0.49 -9.10 1.39
CA GLY A 93 1.06 -9.26 2.70
C GLY A 93 0.33 -8.40 3.72
N ARG A 94 0.62 -8.70 4.98
CA ARG A 94 0.27 -7.83 6.11
C ARG A 94 1.55 -7.44 6.82
N GLY A 95 1.44 -6.41 7.64
CA GLY A 95 2.50 -5.97 8.51
C GLY A 95 1.98 -4.91 9.46
N THR A 96 2.91 -4.28 10.14
CA THR A 96 2.62 -3.16 11.04
C THR A 96 3.65 -2.07 10.80
N VAL A 97 3.25 -0.82 11.02
CA VAL A 97 4.16 0.32 11.13
C VAL A 97 4.09 0.86 12.54
N THR A 98 5.24 0.96 13.21
CA THR A 98 5.34 1.63 14.51
C THR A 98 5.83 3.06 14.28
N VAL A 99 5.02 4.05 14.64
CA VAL A 99 5.35 5.47 14.62
C VAL A 99 5.74 5.89 16.02
N THR A 100 6.99 6.31 16.20
CA THR A 100 7.58 6.71 17.49
C THR A 100 7.89 8.19 17.49
N ASN A 101 7.53 8.90 18.55
CA ASN A 101 7.98 10.26 18.79
C ASN A 101 9.39 10.25 19.41
N THR A 102 10.40 10.56 18.60
CA THR A 102 11.80 10.64 19.01
C THR A 102 12.22 12.06 19.43
N SER A 103 11.31 13.02 19.43
CA SER A 103 11.59 14.37 19.92
C SER A 103 11.51 14.45 21.45
N GLY A 104 12.01 15.55 22.01
CA GLY A 104 11.86 15.87 23.44
C GLY A 104 10.53 16.53 23.81
N VAL A 105 9.56 16.62 22.89
CA VAL A 105 8.27 17.31 23.10
C VAL A 105 7.10 16.43 22.71
N THR A 106 5.89 16.75 23.19
CA THR A 106 4.66 16.09 22.73
C THR A 106 4.35 16.50 21.29
N VAL A 107 4.04 15.51 20.46
CA VAL A 107 3.69 15.67 19.05
C VAL A 107 2.32 15.05 18.80
N SER A 108 1.41 15.83 18.23
CA SER A 108 0.15 15.33 17.66
C SER A 108 0.35 15.12 16.18
N PHE A 109 -0.07 13.96 15.67
CA PHE A 109 -0.13 13.70 14.24
C PHE A 109 -1.43 13.03 13.84
N SER A 110 -1.86 13.31 12.62
CA SER A 110 -2.82 12.51 11.87
C SER A 110 -2.16 12.15 10.55
N ALA A 111 -2.47 10.98 10.03
CA ALA A 111 -2.11 10.55 8.69
C ALA A 111 -3.35 9.96 8.02
N GLY A 112 -3.46 10.19 6.71
CA GLY A 112 -4.58 9.72 5.91
C GLY A 112 -4.70 8.19 5.93
N THR A 113 -5.86 7.68 5.55
CA THR A 113 -6.00 6.28 5.18
C THR A 113 -5.59 6.04 3.75
N PRO A 114 -5.10 4.82 3.44
CA PRO A 114 -4.56 3.74 4.30
C PRO A 114 -3.03 3.65 4.28
N TYR A 115 -2.44 2.88 5.20
CA TYR A 115 -1.02 2.51 5.15
C TYR A 115 -0.78 1.32 4.22
N ALA A 116 -0.69 1.62 2.93
CA ALA A 116 -0.15 0.69 1.95
C ALA A 116 1.37 0.84 1.88
N ALA A 117 2.08 -0.27 2.00
CA ALA A 117 3.49 -0.34 1.71
C ALA A 117 3.73 -0.48 0.21
N VAL A 118 4.83 0.11 -0.24
CA VAL A 118 5.41 -0.15 -1.56
C VAL A 118 6.61 -1.09 -1.43
N LEU A 119 6.83 -1.90 -2.45
CA LEU A 119 7.99 -2.76 -2.58
C LEU A 119 9.04 -2.04 -3.42
N LEU A 120 10.26 -1.94 -2.91
CA LEU A 120 11.41 -1.53 -3.69
C LEU A 120 12.25 -2.73 -4.09
N LYS A 121 12.88 -2.65 -5.26
CA LYS A 121 13.96 -3.58 -5.60
C LYS A 121 15.14 -3.32 -4.67
N SER A 122 15.64 -4.37 -4.02
CA SER A 122 16.69 -4.23 -3.01
C SER A 122 17.90 -3.46 -3.51
N GLY A 123 18.32 -2.46 -2.72
CA GLY A 123 19.45 -1.59 -3.04
C GLY A 123 19.16 -0.52 -4.10
N THR A 124 17.89 -0.30 -4.43
CA THR A 124 17.44 0.76 -5.34
C THR A 124 16.28 1.53 -4.71
N ASP A 125 16.02 2.73 -5.21
CA ASP A 125 14.89 3.60 -4.85
C ASP A 125 13.64 3.35 -5.71
N ALA A 126 13.71 2.36 -6.61
CA ALA A 126 12.68 2.09 -7.61
C ALA A 126 11.55 1.24 -7.04
N VAL A 127 10.32 1.78 -7.06
CA VAL A 127 9.11 1.04 -6.72
C VAL A 127 8.84 -0.02 -7.77
N VAL A 128 8.78 -1.28 -7.33
CA VAL A 128 8.50 -2.45 -8.18
C VAL A 128 7.17 -3.10 -7.89
N GLY A 129 6.59 -2.83 -6.71
CA GLY A 129 5.29 -3.38 -6.34
C GLY A 129 4.46 -2.46 -5.45
N VAL A 130 3.14 -2.51 -5.65
CA VAL A 130 2.16 -1.68 -4.94
C VAL A 130 0.95 -2.49 -4.51
N TYR A 131 0.22 -1.95 -3.53
CA TYR A 131 -1.16 -2.37 -3.25
C TYR A 131 -2.11 -1.67 -4.22
N ASP A 132 -2.94 -2.46 -4.88
CA ASP A 132 -3.71 -2.10 -6.08
C ASP A 132 -5.22 -1.96 -5.83
N SER A 133 -5.64 -1.97 -4.57
CA SER A 133 -7.05 -1.97 -4.19
C SER A 133 -7.37 -0.76 -3.31
N GLU A 134 -8.64 -0.40 -3.27
CA GLU A 134 -9.13 0.58 -2.31
C GLU A 134 -9.04 0.01 -0.90
N ILE A 135 -8.65 0.85 0.05
CA ILE A 135 -8.73 0.49 1.47
C ILE A 135 -9.67 1.52 2.09
N ALA A 136 -10.87 1.07 2.42
CA ALA A 136 -11.77 1.86 3.24
C ALA A 136 -11.18 2.00 4.64
N GLY A 137 -11.08 3.22 5.14
CA GLY A 137 -10.72 3.46 6.53
C GLY A 137 -10.85 4.91 6.94
N VAL A 138 -10.73 5.15 8.25
CA VAL A 138 -10.53 6.48 8.87
C VAL A 138 -9.05 6.68 9.16
N GLY A 139 -8.49 7.82 8.76
CA GLY A 139 -7.07 8.14 8.95
C GLY A 139 -6.61 7.83 10.36
N SER A 140 -5.36 7.42 10.54
CA SER A 140 -4.83 7.12 11.87
C SER A 140 -4.06 8.31 12.41
N GLY A 141 -4.23 8.61 13.69
CA GLY A 141 -3.50 9.69 14.34
C GLY A 141 -3.44 9.49 15.85
N ALA A 142 -2.44 10.09 16.47
CA ALA A 142 -2.27 10.08 17.91
C ALA A 142 -1.55 11.34 18.37
N THR A 143 -1.74 11.67 19.65
CA THR A 143 -0.85 12.58 20.37
C THR A 143 0.12 11.73 21.18
N LEU A 144 1.39 11.81 20.82
CA LEU A 144 2.48 11.03 21.40
C LEU A 144 3.38 11.94 22.24
N ARG A 145 3.59 11.60 23.50
CA ARG A 145 4.67 12.18 24.31
C ARG A 145 6.04 11.74 23.79
N SER A 146 7.10 12.35 24.30
CA SER A 146 8.47 11.92 24.00
C SER A 146 8.65 10.44 24.35
N GLY A 147 9.12 9.65 23.37
CA GLY A 147 9.31 8.19 23.50
C GLY A 147 8.06 7.34 23.33
N GLU A 148 6.85 7.92 23.29
CA GLU A 148 5.62 7.17 23.01
C GLU A 148 5.53 6.77 21.53
N HIS A 149 4.76 5.72 21.27
CA HIS A 149 4.56 5.18 19.92
C HIS A 149 3.12 4.73 19.69
N LEU A 150 2.72 4.74 18.41
CA LEU A 150 1.50 4.13 17.89
C LEU A 150 1.89 3.02 16.92
N THR A 151 1.27 1.86 17.01
CA THR A 151 1.40 0.81 16.00
C THR A 151 0.12 0.74 15.18
N VAL A 152 0.26 0.73 13.85
CA VAL A 152 -0.87 0.59 12.93
C VAL A 152 -0.63 -0.55 11.96
N ASP A 153 -1.71 -1.24 11.59
CA ASP A 153 -1.66 -2.27 10.55
C ASP A 153 -1.33 -1.67 9.19
N MET A 154 -0.60 -2.45 8.40
CA MET A 154 -0.14 -2.11 7.05
C MET A 154 -0.47 -3.24 6.10
N LEU A 155 -0.87 -2.90 4.88
CA LEU A 155 -1.00 -3.83 3.76
C LEU A 155 0.20 -3.72 2.84
N ILE A 156 0.66 -4.86 2.32
CA ILE A 156 1.77 -4.92 1.37
C ILE A 156 1.23 -5.51 0.09
N GLY A 157 1.18 -4.73 -0.99
CA GLY A 157 0.75 -5.26 -2.28
C GLY A 157 1.92 -5.78 -3.10
N THR A 158 1.64 -6.81 -3.90
CA THR A 158 2.61 -7.40 -4.84
C THR A 158 2.17 -7.24 -6.30
N ALA A 159 1.26 -6.30 -6.58
CA ALA A 159 0.95 -5.93 -7.96
C ALA A 159 2.17 -5.26 -8.58
N SER A 160 2.59 -5.72 -9.76
CA SER A 160 3.79 -5.26 -10.45
C SER A 160 3.64 -3.83 -10.91
N CYS A 161 4.73 -3.06 -10.84
CA CYS A 161 4.88 -1.76 -11.51
C CYS A 161 5.54 -1.87 -12.90
N ASN A 162 5.84 -3.09 -13.35
CA ASN A 162 6.46 -3.36 -14.63
C ASN A 162 5.58 -4.30 -15.46
N THR A 163 4.94 -3.76 -16.50
CA THR A 163 4.09 -4.53 -17.42
C THR A 163 4.85 -5.65 -18.13
N ALA A 164 6.15 -5.46 -18.44
CA ALA A 164 6.95 -6.52 -19.06
C ALA A 164 7.17 -7.73 -18.13
N ALA A 165 6.98 -7.57 -16.82
CA ALA A 165 7.05 -8.65 -15.84
C ALA A 165 5.69 -9.31 -15.56
N GLY A 166 4.60 -8.83 -16.18
CA GLY A 166 3.24 -9.27 -15.91
C GLY A 166 2.58 -8.49 -14.76
N TYR A 167 1.51 -9.06 -14.19
CA TYR A 167 0.69 -8.38 -13.19
C TYR A 167 1.23 -8.45 -11.76
N ALA A 168 2.12 -9.39 -11.47
CA ALA A 168 2.65 -9.64 -10.13
C ALA A 168 4.17 -9.45 -10.07
N VAL A 169 4.67 -8.93 -8.95
CA VAL A 169 6.11 -8.85 -8.69
C VAL A 169 6.69 -10.27 -8.64
N ALA A 170 7.83 -10.47 -9.30
CA ALA A 170 8.52 -11.75 -9.30
C ALA A 170 8.91 -12.20 -7.86
N PRO A 171 9.08 -13.50 -7.61
CA PRO A 171 9.64 -13.97 -6.34
C PRO A 171 11.07 -13.47 -6.13
N GLY A 172 11.40 -13.02 -4.93
CA GLY A 172 12.68 -12.36 -4.65
C GLY A 172 12.73 -11.71 -3.27
N THR A 173 13.82 -11.04 -2.95
CA THR A 173 13.92 -10.21 -1.74
C THR A 173 13.69 -8.76 -2.12
N TYR A 174 12.88 -8.06 -1.33
CA TYR A 174 12.49 -6.68 -1.56
C TYR A 174 12.59 -5.89 -0.26
N ASP A 175 12.80 -4.59 -0.41
CA ASP A 175 12.68 -3.64 0.69
C ASP A 175 11.23 -3.14 0.75
N VAL A 176 10.74 -2.89 1.96
CA VAL A 176 9.35 -2.48 2.20
C VAL A 176 9.36 -1.07 2.77
N ILE A 177 8.68 -0.15 2.09
CA ILE A 177 8.54 1.23 2.56
C ILE A 177 7.08 1.56 2.80
N VAL A 178 6.82 2.25 3.90
CA VAL A 178 5.52 2.87 4.17
C VAL A 178 5.60 4.34 3.85
N VAL A 179 4.66 4.80 3.04
CA VAL A 179 4.48 6.22 2.78
C VAL A 179 3.32 6.71 3.63
N LEU A 180 3.63 7.60 4.57
CA LEU A 180 2.65 8.26 5.42
C LEU A 180 2.33 9.61 4.78
N ASN A 181 1.16 9.72 4.18
CA ASN A 181 0.69 10.95 3.52
C ASN A 181 -0.13 11.83 4.48
N ASP A 182 -0.22 13.11 4.14
CA ASP A 182 -1.05 14.12 4.83
C ASP A 182 -0.77 14.25 6.32
N ILE A 183 0.50 14.18 6.71
CA ILE A 183 0.87 14.30 8.11
C ILE A 183 0.65 15.72 8.57
N GLN A 184 -0.25 15.90 9.53
CA GLN A 184 -0.43 17.18 10.21
C GLN A 184 0.26 17.14 11.56
N ILE A 185 1.40 17.83 11.70
CA ILE A 185 2.16 17.85 12.95
C ILE A 185 1.74 19.06 13.80
N GLY A 186 1.07 18.77 14.91
CA GLY A 186 0.75 19.75 15.96
C GLY A 186 1.75 19.66 17.11
N SER A 187 2.29 20.80 17.54
CA SER A 187 3.10 20.89 18.77
C SER A 187 2.36 21.74 19.80
N THR A 188 1.92 21.12 20.89
CA THR A 188 1.39 21.86 22.05
C THR A 188 2.48 22.72 22.67
N ALA A 189 3.74 22.28 22.65
CA ALA A 189 4.88 23.02 23.22
C ALA A 189 5.24 24.30 22.42
N ALA A 190 5.14 24.30 21.09
CA ALA A 190 5.34 25.50 20.28
C ALA A 190 4.25 26.55 20.55
N LEU A 191 2.99 26.10 20.68
CA LEU A 191 1.88 26.93 21.12
C LEU A 191 2.07 27.44 22.55
N GLN A 192 2.63 26.62 23.45
CA GLN A 192 2.87 27.00 24.84
C GLN A 192 4.01 28.02 24.97
N ARG A 193 5.08 27.89 24.17
CA ARG A 193 6.16 28.89 24.13
C ARG A 193 5.71 30.22 23.52
N LEU A 194 4.89 30.19 22.48
CA LEU A 194 4.26 31.40 21.93
C LEU A 194 3.30 32.05 22.93
N ARG A 195 2.51 31.26 23.67
CA ARG A 195 1.65 31.75 24.77
C ARG A 195 2.46 32.41 25.89
N SER A 196 3.56 31.77 26.32
CA SER A 196 4.43 32.29 27.37
C SER A 196 5.20 33.54 26.95
N ALA A 197 5.58 33.65 25.67
CA ALA A 197 6.26 34.83 25.14
C ALA A 197 5.31 36.01 24.86
N ALA A 198 4.04 35.75 24.55
CA ALA A 198 3.08 36.79 24.16
C ALA A 198 2.20 37.32 25.31
N GLY A 199 2.19 36.70 26.49
CA GLY A 199 1.41 37.18 27.65
C GLY A 199 -0.11 37.22 27.43
N ILE A 200 -0.64 36.45 26.46
CA ILE A 200 -2.03 36.52 26.01
C ILE A 200 -2.94 35.71 26.95
N ARG A 201 -3.96 36.36 27.51
CA ARG A 201 -4.99 35.76 28.40
C ARG A 201 -5.97 34.87 27.63
N HIS A 202 -6.60 33.94 28.36
CA HIS A 202 -7.29 32.73 27.89
C HIS A 202 -8.46 32.90 26.90
N ASP A 203 -9.01 34.10 26.67
CA ASP A 203 -10.35 34.22 26.08
C ASP A 203 -10.41 34.46 24.56
N HIS A 204 -9.28 34.50 23.86
CA HIS A 204 -9.30 34.63 22.40
C HIS A 204 -8.16 33.81 21.79
N PHE A 205 -8.41 32.57 21.35
CA PHE A 205 -7.74 32.07 20.15
C PHE A 205 -8.42 30.82 19.57
N VAL A 206 -8.97 31.00 18.38
CA VAL A 206 -9.31 29.92 17.44
C VAL A 206 -8.01 29.40 16.85
N THR A 207 -7.67 28.16 17.21
CA THR A 207 -6.79 27.18 16.55
C THR A 207 -5.80 27.70 15.48
N ALA A 208 -4.59 28.08 15.89
CA ALA A 208 -3.46 28.24 14.97
C ALA A 208 -2.88 26.85 14.61
N HIS A 209 -3.41 26.21 13.57
CA HIS A 209 -2.82 25.02 12.96
C HIS A 209 -1.66 25.44 12.05
N THR A 210 -0.42 25.34 12.52
CA THR A 210 0.73 25.32 11.62
C THR A 210 0.79 23.94 10.97
N ALA A 211 0.13 23.77 9.82
CA ALA A 211 0.19 22.53 9.06
C ALA A 211 1.52 22.48 8.29
N ILE A 212 2.50 21.76 8.83
CA ILE A 212 3.61 21.27 8.01
C ILE A 212 3.05 20.11 7.19
N ARG A 213 2.85 20.30 5.87
CA ARG A 213 2.61 19.17 4.97
C ARG A 213 3.97 18.55 4.65
N GLY A 214 4.18 17.32 5.10
CA GLY A 214 5.32 16.50 4.72
C GLY A 214 4.88 15.05 4.60
N ALA A 215 5.42 14.33 3.61
CA ALA A 215 5.33 12.87 3.61
C ALA A 215 6.40 12.35 4.58
N LEU A 216 6.02 11.56 5.58
CA LEU A 216 7.02 10.81 6.37
C LEU A 216 7.29 9.52 5.61
N GLN A 217 8.51 9.39 5.13
CA GLN A 217 9.01 8.20 4.50
C GLN A 217 9.86 7.44 5.50
N ALA A 218 9.39 6.27 5.90
CA ALA A 218 10.16 5.37 6.74
C ALA A 218 10.62 4.18 5.93
N THR A 219 11.91 4.18 5.62
CA THR A 219 12.58 2.97 5.14
C THR A 219 12.92 2.11 6.35
N VAL A 220 12.38 0.90 6.40
CA VAL A 220 13.01 -0.18 7.17
C VAL A 220 13.49 -1.19 6.15
N GLU A 221 14.77 -1.53 6.23
CA GLU A 221 15.35 -2.65 5.50
C GLU A 221 14.83 -3.95 6.13
N CYS A 222 13.55 -4.25 5.93
CA CYS A 222 12.97 -5.53 6.22
C CYS A 222 13.13 -6.39 4.97
N ARG A 223 14.26 -7.10 4.87
CA ARG A 223 14.49 -8.05 3.78
C ARG A 223 13.47 -9.19 3.86
N HIS A 224 12.41 -9.09 3.07
CA HIS A 224 11.39 -10.12 2.98
C HIS A 224 11.48 -10.87 1.67
N ARG A 225 11.44 -12.21 1.77
CA ARG A 225 11.48 -13.11 0.64
C ARG A 225 10.05 -13.36 0.15
N LEU A 226 9.74 -12.97 -1.08
CA LEU A 226 8.56 -13.42 -1.80
C LEU A 226 8.73 -14.87 -2.22
N GLN A 227 7.70 -15.70 -1.96
CA GLN A 227 7.71 -17.09 -2.36
C GLN A 227 7.15 -17.26 -3.79
N PRO A 228 7.69 -18.22 -4.57
CA PRO A 228 7.14 -18.55 -5.88
C PRO A 228 5.69 -19.03 -5.77
N HIS A 229 4.87 -18.57 -6.72
CA HIS A 229 3.55 -19.11 -6.90
C HIS A 229 3.66 -20.58 -7.33
N ARG A 230 3.26 -21.52 -6.46
CA ARG A 230 3.09 -22.92 -6.87
C ARG A 230 1.90 -22.97 -7.82
N SER A 231 2.18 -23.03 -9.12
CA SER A 231 1.20 -23.40 -10.12
C SER A 231 0.61 -24.76 -9.72
N VAL A 232 -0.66 -24.74 -9.30
CA VAL A 232 -1.41 -25.98 -9.15
C VAL A 232 -1.63 -26.49 -10.56
N SER A 233 -0.81 -27.45 -10.99
CA SER A 233 -1.06 -28.23 -12.18
C SER A 233 -2.44 -28.87 -12.04
N ARG A 234 -3.43 -28.37 -12.80
CA ARG A 234 -4.71 -29.06 -12.94
C ARG A 234 -4.41 -30.46 -13.48
N PRO A 235 -4.90 -31.55 -12.85
CA PRO A 235 -4.81 -32.86 -13.47
C PRO A 235 -5.55 -32.78 -14.82
N SER A 236 -4.83 -33.17 -15.89
CA SER A 236 -5.41 -33.39 -17.20
C SER A 236 -6.53 -34.41 -17.05
N ALA A 237 -7.76 -34.00 -17.36
CA ALA A 237 -8.90 -34.91 -17.43
C ALA A 237 -8.68 -35.91 -18.58
N ARG A 238 -8.03 -37.03 -18.29
CA ARG A 238 -8.13 -38.24 -19.12
C ARG A 238 -9.37 -39.01 -18.66
N GLY A 239 -10.30 -39.20 -19.59
CA GLY A 239 -11.58 -39.84 -19.35
C GLY A 239 -11.43 -41.27 -18.82
N ALA A 240 -12.25 -41.59 -17.82
CA ALA A 240 -12.54 -42.96 -17.43
C ALA A 240 -13.72 -43.45 -18.28
N VAL A 241 -13.45 -44.43 -19.13
CA VAL A 241 -14.48 -45.24 -19.80
C VAL A 241 -14.91 -46.31 -18.79
N TYR A 242 -16.19 -46.31 -18.41
CA TYR A 242 -16.80 -47.46 -17.73
C TYR A 242 -17.50 -48.31 -18.79
N ARG A 243 -17.08 -49.57 -18.93
CA ARG A 243 -17.88 -50.62 -19.54
C ARG A 243 -18.73 -51.28 -18.46
N ALA A 244 -19.99 -51.53 -18.79
CA ALA A 244 -20.87 -52.43 -18.05
C ALA A 244 -20.36 -53.87 -18.13
#